data_AF-A0A6N8XLL6-F1
#
_entry.id   AF-A0A6N8XLL6-F1
#
_cell.length_a   1.000
_cell.length_b   1.000
_cell.length_c   1.000
_cell.angle_alpha   90.00
_cell.angle_beta   90.00
_cell.angle_gamma   90.00
#
_symmetry.space_group_name_H-M   'P 1'
#
loop_
_entity.id
_entity.type
_entity.pdbx_description
1 polymer ?
#
loop_
_entity_poly.entity_id
_entity_poly.type
_entity_poly.pdbx_seq_one_letter_code
_entity_poly.pdbx_strand_id
1 'polypeptide(L)'
;MHSSGLRGSDFHLTWLGCDVSHRDFFRNHTRHTRVGLLAPGGTEGVGAVTLAMACVTAFYDDLRTDGAAFFAYPDFFTFQRGHRLADYGAFDFWPDKDVKIAHETNGTLAAIADRAVNVLLVPEAPVVETEYEPFQIERARRVLTRCFAYSPHGEVADPQLVIRCDVEPFRSYAAKVLRSVGQQMPDWLGSIDEGSTLQQSFRELECDDALSRLQGISGISVRG
;
A
#
# COMPACT_ATOMS: atom_id res chain seq x y z
N MET A 1 5.88 11.87 14.74
CA MET A 1 5.20 11.33 13.55
C MET A 1 3.71 11.60 13.76
N HIS A 2 3.01 12.24 12.82
CA HIS A 2 1.71 12.90 13.05
C HIS A 2 0.48 12.04 12.66
N SER A 3 0.71 10.95 11.94
CA SER A 3 -0.26 9.91 11.51
C SER A 3 -1.04 9.25 12.65
N SER A 4 -0.43 9.07 13.83
CA SER A 4 -1.12 8.57 15.03
C SER A 4 -2.26 9.49 15.51
N GLY A 5 -2.39 10.69 14.95
CA GLY A 5 -3.53 11.58 15.15
C GLY A 5 -4.79 11.16 14.38
N LEU A 6 -4.64 10.41 13.29
CA LEU A 6 -5.76 9.96 12.45
C LEU A 6 -6.65 8.95 13.19
N ARG A 7 -7.91 8.91 12.78
CA ARG A 7 -8.96 8.00 13.28
C ARG A 7 -9.65 7.34 12.10
N GLY A 8 -10.22 6.15 12.32
CA GLY A 8 -11.03 5.49 11.29
C GLY A 8 -12.16 6.37 10.73
N SER A 9 -12.67 7.34 11.51
CA SER A 9 -13.66 8.33 11.07
C SER A 9 -13.16 9.32 10.01
N ASP A 10 -11.84 9.46 9.84
CA ASP A 10 -11.24 10.35 8.85
C ASP A 10 -11.25 9.71 7.44
N PHE A 11 -11.72 8.46 7.34
CA PHE A 11 -11.81 7.70 6.09
C PHE A 11 -13.26 7.32 5.80
N HIS A 12 -13.75 7.74 4.63
CA HIS A 12 -15.03 7.29 4.09
C HIS A 12 -14.77 6.15 3.11
N LEU A 13 -15.30 4.96 3.41
CA LEU A 13 -15.12 3.75 2.61
C LEU A 13 -16.43 3.36 1.94
N THR A 14 -16.37 3.13 0.64
CA THR A 14 -17.42 2.44 -0.12
C THR A 14 -16.86 1.11 -0.60
N TRP A 15 -17.49 0.00 -0.20
CA TRP A 15 -17.11 -1.37 -0.55
C TRP A 15 -18.25 -2.06 -1.32
N LEU A 16 -17.97 -2.53 -2.53
CA LEU A 16 -18.95 -3.13 -3.46
C LEU A 16 -20.19 -2.24 -3.65
N GLY A 17 -19.97 -0.92 -3.71
CA GLY A 17 -21.03 0.08 -3.86
C GLY A 17 -21.81 0.41 -2.58
N CYS A 18 -21.47 -0.19 -1.43
CA CYS A 18 -22.10 0.09 -0.14
C CYS A 18 -21.14 0.83 0.79
N ASP A 19 -21.64 1.84 1.49
CA ASP A 19 -20.86 2.49 2.54
C ASP A 19 -20.60 1.51 3.69
N VAL A 20 -19.36 1.46 4.14
CA VAL A 20 -18.91 0.60 5.23
C VAL A 20 -18.07 1.42 6.20
N SER A 21 -18.25 1.19 7.50
CA SER A 21 -17.40 1.85 8.48
C SER A 21 -15.96 1.32 8.37
N HIS A 22 -14.98 2.18 8.65
CA HIS A 22 -13.58 1.77 8.72
C HIS A 22 -13.39 0.57 9.67
N ARG A 23 -14.02 0.62 10.85
CA ARG A 23 -13.99 -0.47 11.84
C ARG A 23 -14.52 -1.80 11.27
N ASP A 24 -15.64 -1.76 10.54
CA ASP A 24 -16.24 -2.99 9.99
C ASP A 24 -15.40 -3.56 8.86
N PHE A 25 -14.86 -2.70 7.99
CA PHE A 25 -13.99 -3.12 6.89
C PHE A 25 -12.68 -3.73 7.39
N PHE A 26 -12.09 -3.15 8.44
CA PHE A 26 -10.84 -3.60 9.04
C PHE A 26 -11.02 -4.48 10.28
N ARG A 27 -12.20 -5.09 10.49
CA ARG A 27 -12.50 -5.90 11.69
C ARG A 27 -11.54 -7.06 11.97
N ASN A 28 -10.87 -7.55 10.93
CA ASN A 28 -9.88 -8.63 11.00
C ASN A 28 -8.43 -8.12 10.95
N HIS A 29 -8.24 -6.79 10.88
CA HIS A 29 -6.93 -6.15 10.97
C HIS A 29 -6.56 -6.06 12.45
N THR A 30 -5.40 -6.60 12.81
CA THR A 30 -4.90 -6.64 14.18
C THR A 30 -3.55 -5.95 14.24
N ARG A 31 -3.02 -5.69 15.43
CA ARG A 31 -1.63 -5.24 15.60
C ARG A 31 -0.56 -6.16 14.98
N HIS A 32 -0.91 -7.39 14.62
CA HIS A 32 -0.01 -8.34 13.97
C HIS A 32 -0.19 -8.39 12.45
N THR A 33 -1.17 -7.68 11.90
CA THR A 33 -1.39 -7.64 10.45
C THR A 33 -0.25 -6.91 9.77
N ARG A 34 0.35 -7.57 8.79
CA ARG A 34 1.46 -7.06 8.00
C ARG A 34 1.00 -6.65 6.63
N VAL A 35 1.38 -5.45 6.19
CA VAL A 35 0.98 -4.90 4.89
C VAL A 35 2.20 -4.79 3.99
N GLY A 36 2.05 -5.19 2.74
CA GLY A 36 3.07 -5.03 1.71
C GLY A 36 2.57 -4.13 0.60
N LEU A 37 3.33 -3.09 0.26
CA LEU A 37 3.08 -2.22 -0.89
C LEU A 37 4.15 -2.46 -1.94
N LEU A 38 3.80 -3.11 -3.04
CA LEU A 38 4.71 -3.30 -4.16
C LEU A 38 4.80 -1.99 -4.96
N ALA A 39 5.97 -1.35 -4.97
CA ALA A 39 6.27 -0.15 -5.74
C ALA A 39 7.65 -0.26 -6.41
N PRO A 40 7.82 -1.11 -7.45
CA PRO A 40 9.10 -1.33 -8.11
C PRO A 40 9.84 -0.07 -8.58
N GLY A 41 9.13 0.92 -9.11
CA GLY A 41 9.65 2.23 -9.51
C GLY A 41 9.94 3.18 -8.34
N GLY A 42 9.51 2.80 -7.14
CA GLY A 42 9.75 3.49 -5.88
C GLY A 42 8.59 4.41 -5.47
N THR A 43 7.97 5.15 -6.38
CA THR A 43 7.04 6.24 -6.03
C THR A 43 5.59 6.00 -6.43
N GLU A 44 5.33 5.00 -7.28
CA GLU A 44 3.97 4.67 -7.73
C GLU A 44 3.04 4.27 -6.58
N GLY A 45 3.60 3.80 -5.47
CA GLY A 45 2.83 3.46 -4.27
C GLY A 45 2.11 4.66 -3.66
N VAL A 46 2.43 5.90 -4.06
CA VAL A 46 1.63 7.10 -3.74
C VAL A 46 0.17 6.94 -4.21
N GLY A 47 -0.06 6.20 -5.29
CA GLY A 47 -1.39 5.85 -5.78
C GLY A 47 -2.21 4.93 -4.85
N ALA A 48 -1.64 4.47 -3.73
CA ALA A 48 -2.28 3.55 -2.80
C ALA A 48 -2.31 4.02 -1.34
N VAL A 49 -1.91 5.26 -1.08
CA VAL A 49 -1.67 5.75 0.28
C VAL A 49 -2.93 5.84 1.13
N THR A 50 -4.13 6.04 0.56
CA THR A 50 -5.36 6.06 1.34
C THR A 50 -5.65 4.69 1.97
N LEU A 51 -5.46 3.59 1.22
CA LEU A 51 -5.62 2.23 1.77
C LEU A 51 -4.49 1.88 2.72
N ALA A 52 -3.24 2.20 2.37
CA ALA A 52 -2.11 1.98 3.25
C ALA A 52 -2.31 2.68 4.61
N MET A 53 -2.74 3.93 4.60
CA MET A 53 -2.96 4.70 5.82
C MET A 53 -4.25 4.35 6.56
N ALA A 54 -5.28 3.89 5.85
CA ALA A 54 -6.45 3.31 6.50
C ALA A 54 -6.05 2.06 7.30
N CYS A 55 -5.15 1.22 6.77
CA CYS A 55 -4.56 0.11 7.51
C CYS A 55 -3.70 0.59 8.70
N VAL A 56 -2.84 1.59 8.53
CA VAL A 56 -2.03 2.16 9.64
C VAL A 56 -2.94 2.68 10.74
N THR A 57 -4.03 3.33 10.36
CA THR A 57 -5.01 3.86 11.31
C THR A 57 -5.72 2.73 12.05
N ALA A 58 -6.06 1.62 11.38
CA ALA A 58 -6.62 0.44 12.05
C ALA A 58 -5.66 -0.14 13.10
N PHE A 59 -4.37 -0.20 12.80
CA PHE A 59 -3.34 -0.61 13.77
C PHE A 59 -3.32 0.30 15.01
N TYR A 60 -3.33 1.62 14.83
CA TYR A 60 -3.32 2.53 15.98
C TYR A 60 -4.68 2.60 16.71
N ASP A 61 -5.81 2.43 16.03
CA ASP A 61 -7.12 2.35 16.66
C ASP A 61 -7.19 1.13 17.61
N ASP A 62 -6.61 -0.02 17.21
CA ASP A 62 -6.43 -1.20 18.07
C ASP A 62 -5.52 -0.89 19.28
N LEU A 63 -4.34 -0.32 19.06
CA LEU A 63 -3.42 0.03 20.15
C LEU A 63 -4.00 1.04 21.16
N ARG A 64 -4.78 2.01 20.68
CA ARG A 64 -5.43 3.02 21.56
C ARG A 64 -6.52 2.38 22.42
N THR A 65 -7.19 1.36 21.93
CA THR A 65 -8.19 0.61 22.71
C THR A 65 -7.55 -0.11 23.89
N ASP A 66 -6.33 -0.63 23.70
CA ASP A 66 -5.55 -1.34 24.73
C ASP A 66 -4.79 -0.40 25.69
N GLY A 67 -4.77 0.92 25.44
CA GLY A 67 -3.98 1.89 26.22
C GLY A 67 -2.46 1.66 26.11
N ALA A 68 -2.01 0.99 25.04
CA ALA A 68 -0.62 0.58 24.85
C ALA A 68 0.33 1.76 24.59
N ALA A 69 1.62 1.56 24.85
CA ALA A 69 2.65 2.60 24.70
C ALA A 69 2.80 3.09 23.25
N PHE A 70 2.99 4.40 23.08
CA PHE A 70 3.06 5.14 21.81
C PHE A 70 4.33 4.87 20.94
N PHE A 71 5.08 3.80 21.21
CA PHE A 71 6.33 3.46 20.52
C PHE A 71 6.24 2.23 19.61
N ALA A 72 5.05 1.66 19.43
CA ALA A 72 4.82 0.57 18.50
C ALA A 72 4.52 1.12 17.09
N TYR A 73 5.15 0.52 16.09
CA TYR A 73 4.94 0.83 14.68
C TYR A 73 4.36 -0.38 13.95
N PRO A 74 3.52 -0.16 12.94
CA PRO A 74 2.99 -1.25 12.14
C PRO A 74 4.09 -1.94 11.31
N ASP A 75 3.98 -3.25 11.13
CA ASP A 75 4.87 -4.04 10.25
C ASP A 75 4.45 -3.89 8.78
N PHE A 76 4.57 -2.67 8.25
CA PHE A 76 4.16 -2.32 6.89
C PHE A 76 5.39 -2.07 6.05
N PHE A 77 5.46 -2.64 4.85
CA PHE A 77 6.68 -2.68 4.03
C PHE A 77 6.39 -2.12 2.64
N THR A 78 7.35 -1.40 2.06
CA THR A 78 7.37 -1.14 0.62
C THR A 78 8.38 -2.05 -0.05
N PHE A 79 8.06 -2.54 -1.25
CA PHE A 79 8.94 -3.41 -2.04
C PHE A 79 9.32 -2.70 -3.33
N GLN A 80 10.59 -2.35 -3.47
CA GLN A 80 11.09 -1.43 -4.50
C GLN A 80 12.31 -2.01 -5.22
N ARG A 81 12.44 -1.73 -6.53
CA ARG A 81 13.58 -2.17 -7.36
C ARG A 81 14.60 -1.06 -7.65
N GLY A 82 14.25 0.19 -7.32
CA GLY A 82 15.11 1.35 -7.56
C GLY A 82 16.51 1.23 -6.94
N HIS A 83 17.50 1.86 -7.58
CA HIS A 83 18.85 1.97 -7.02
C HIS A 83 18.83 2.71 -5.68
N ARG A 84 18.04 3.79 -5.61
CA ARG A 84 17.70 4.54 -4.40
C ARG A 84 16.25 4.25 -4.06
N LEU A 85 16.00 3.85 -2.82
CA LEU A 85 14.64 3.60 -2.35
C LEU A 85 13.97 4.91 -1.99
N ALA A 86 12.69 5.07 -2.36
CA ALA A 86 11.85 6.12 -1.85
C ALA A 86 11.52 5.85 -0.37
N ASP A 87 11.58 6.90 0.45
CA ASP A 87 11.35 6.83 1.89
C ASP A 87 9.86 7.00 2.20
N TYR A 88 9.20 5.92 2.60
CA TYR A 88 7.78 5.91 3.01
C TYR A 88 7.57 6.15 4.51
N GLY A 89 8.61 6.54 5.26
CA GLY A 89 8.52 6.78 6.69
C GLY A 89 7.48 7.85 7.07
N ALA A 90 7.15 8.78 6.17
CA ALA A 90 6.07 9.75 6.38
C ALA A 90 4.67 9.11 6.52
N PHE A 91 4.50 7.89 6.03
CA PHE A 91 3.28 7.07 6.12
C PHE A 91 3.39 5.96 7.19
N ASP A 92 4.35 6.05 8.12
CA ASP A 92 4.63 5.06 9.18
C ASP A 92 5.15 3.70 8.71
N PHE A 93 5.70 3.64 7.50
CA PHE A 93 6.48 2.51 7.04
C PHE A 93 7.88 2.67 7.64
N TRP A 94 7.99 2.36 8.93
CA TRP A 94 9.15 2.72 9.74
C TRP A 94 9.37 1.75 10.92
N PRO A 95 10.62 1.53 11.38
CA PRO A 95 11.89 1.74 10.68
C PRO A 95 12.23 0.57 9.74
N ASP A 96 13.16 0.80 8.80
CA ASP A 96 13.75 -0.23 7.91
C ASP A 96 12.71 -1.01 7.07
N LYS A 97 11.63 -0.31 6.69
CA LYS A 97 10.48 -0.90 5.98
C LYS A 97 10.49 -0.69 4.47
N ASP A 98 11.38 0.15 3.96
CA ASP A 98 11.62 0.27 2.53
C ASP A 98 12.58 -0.82 2.07
N VAL A 99 12.04 -1.83 1.39
CA VAL A 99 12.73 -3.08 1.07
C VAL A 99 13.17 -3.07 -0.39
N LYS A 100 14.48 -3.18 -0.61
CA LYS A 100 15.02 -3.47 -1.94
C LYS A 100 14.73 -4.92 -2.32
N ILE A 101 14.07 -5.12 -3.46
CA ILE A 101 13.81 -6.45 -4.03
C ILE A 101 14.66 -6.69 -5.28
N ALA A 102 15.05 -7.94 -5.48
CA ALA A 102 15.81 -8.35 -6.65
C ALA A 102 14.93 -8.37 -7.92
N HIS A 103 15.57 -8.24 -9.08
CA HIS A 103 14.94 -8.39 -10.40
C HIS A 103 14.68 -9.84 -10.78
N GLU A 104 15.19 -10.79 -10.00
CA GLU A 104 15.01 -12.22 -10.25
C GLU A 104 13.55 -12.66 -10.03
N THR A 105 13.14 -13.70 -10.74
CA THR A 105 11.77 -14.20 -10.78
C THR A 105 11.17 -14.41 -9.38
N ASN A 106 11.88 -15.09 -8.49
CA ASN A 106 11.39 -15.40 -7.15
C ASN A 106 11.69 -14.28 -6.12
N GLY A 107 12.54 -13.31 -6.43
CA GLY A 107 13.07 -12.38 -5.44
C GLY A 107 11.99 -11.49 -4.80
N THR A 108 11.02 -11.05 -5.59
CA THR A 108 9.87 -10.28 -5.07
C THR A 108 8.98 -11.16 -4.18
N LEU A 109 8.66 -12.37 -4.63
CA LEU A 109 7.82 -13.31 -3.88
C LEU A 109 8.45 -13.74 -2.56
N ALA A 110 9.75 -14.07 -2.58
CA ALA A 110 10.52 -14.41 -1.40
C ALA A 110 10.53 -13.25 -0.39
N ALA A 111 10.76 -12.01 -0.85
CA ALA A 111 10.76 -10.83 0.04
C ALA A 111 9.41 -10.61 0.75
N ILE A 112 8.29 -10.86 0.05
CA ILE A 112 6.93 -10.81 0.59
C ILE A 112 6.72 -11.93 1.62
N ALA A 113 7.06 -13.18 1.25
CA ALA A 113 6.87 -14.35 2.09
C ALA A 113 7.74 -14.32 3.36
N ASP A 114 9.00 -13.90 3.27
CA ASP A 114 9.94 -13.82 4.40
C ASP A 114 9.49 -12.78 5.45
N ARG A 115 8.70 -11.78 5.03
CA ARG A 115 8.08 -10.80 5.93
C ARG A 115 6.70 -11.22 6.42
N ALA A 116 6.17 -12.34 5.93
CA ALA A 116 4.83 -12.85 6.23
C ALA A 116 3.74 -11.79 6.03
N VAL A 117 3.75 -11.11 4.88
CA VAL A 117 2.72 -10.13 4.50
C VAL A 117 1.34 -10.78 4.48
N ASN A 118 0.34 -10.12 5.08
CA ASN A 118 -1.05 -10.58 5.10
C ASN A 118 -1.93 -9.83 4.12
N VAL A 119 -1.67 -8.54 3.91
CA VAL A 119 -2.39 -7.69 2.96
C VAL A 119 -1.40 -7.16 1.94
N LEU A 120 -1.58 -7.48 0.67
CA LEU A 120 -0.67 -7.09 -0.41
C LEU A 120 -1.33 -6.10 -1.35
N LEU A 121 -0.68 -4.97 -1.59
CA LEU A 121 -1.09 -3.95 -2.55
C LEU A 121 -0.13 -4.05 -3.74
N VAL A 122 -0.67 -4.35 -4.92
CA VAL A 122 0.09 -4.48 -6.17
C VAL A 122 -0.40 -3.45 -7.19
N PRO A 123 0.49 -2.85 -7.99
CA PRO A 123 0.05 -1.92 -9.02
C PRO A 123 -0.70 -2.70 -10.11
N GLU A 124 -1.61 -2.02 -10.81
CA GLU A 124 -2.21 -2.53 -12.02
C GLU A 124 -1.12 -2.71 -13.07
N ALA A 125 -0.86 -3.97 -13.39
CA ALA A 125 0.10 -4.39 -14.37
C ALA A 125 -0.48 -5.56 -15.17
N PRO A 126 0.01 -5.78 -16.40
CA PRO A 126 -0.31 -6.98 -17.16
C PRO A 126 0.00 -8.23 -16.32
N VAL A 127 -0.89 -9.21 -16.41
CA VAL A 127 -0.63 -10.55 -15.88
C VAL A 127 0.50 -11.15 -16.72
N VAL A 128 1.58 -11.57 -16.05
CA VAL A 128 2.69 -12.26 -16.69
C VAL A 128 2.72 -13.66 -16.15
N GLU A 129 2.55 -14.64 -17.03
CA GLU A 129 2.75 -16.04 -16.68
C GLU A 129 4.21 -16.20 -16.21
N THR A 130 4.35 -16.48 -14.92
CA THR A 130 5.63 -16.54 -14.24
C THR A 130 5.73 -17.86 -13.52
N GLU A 131 6.69 -18.69 -13.91
CA GLU A 131 7.00 -19.92 -13.20
C GLU A 131 7.78 -19.59 -11.91
N TYR A 132 7.06 -19.48 -10.80
CA TYR A 132 7.66 -19.45 -9.47
C TYR A 132 7.97 -20.86 -8.98
N GLU A 133 8.93 -20.97 -8.06
CA GLU A 133 9.17 -22.23 -7.37
C GLU A 133 7.93 -22.62 -6.55
N PRO A 134 7.42 -23.86 -6.63
CA PRO A 134 6.16 -24.25 -5.98
C PRO A 134 6.12 -23.95 -4.47
N PHE A 135 7.24 -24.15 -3.77
CA PHE A 135 7.28 -23.87 -2.33
C PHE A 135 7.23 -22.36 -2.03
N GLN A 136 7.71 -21.48 -2.92
CA GLN A 136 7.62 -20.03 -2.73
C GLN A 136 6.17 -19.55 -2.84
N ILE A 137 5.42 -20.10 -3.80
CA ILE A 137 3.97 -19.84 -3.95
C ILE A 137 3.24 -20.27 -2.66
N GLU A 138 3.48 -21.51 -2.21
CA GLU A 138 2.81 -22.04 -1.02
C GLU A 138 3.18 -21.28 0.26
N ARG A 139 4.41 -20.77 0.38
CA ARG A 139 4.78 -19.89 1.49
C ARG A 139 3.97 -18.60 1.49
N ALA A 140 3.78 -17.96 0.33
CA ALA A 140 3.00 -16.74 0.21
C ALA A 140 1.50 -16.99 0.45
N ARG A 141 0.92 -18.04 -0.15
CA ARG A 141 -0.50 -18.41 0.02
C ARG A 141 -0.90 -18.67 1.47
N ARG A 142 0.01 -19.17 2.30
CA ARG A 142 -0.27 -19.44 3.73
C ARG A 142 -0.42 -18.18 4.58
N VAL A 143 0.14 -17.06 4.15
CA VAL A 143 0.19 -15.82 4.94
C VAL A 143 -0.66 -14.71 4.35
N LEU A 144 -0.80 -14.67 3.02
CA LEU A 144 -1.64 -13.71 2.33
C LEU A 144 -3.12 -14.00 2.57
N THR A 145 -3.83 -12.97 3.02
CA THR A 145 -5.27 -13.03 3.32
C THR A 145 -6.09 -12.13 2.42
N ARG A 146 -5.53 -11.01 1.96
CA ARG A 146 -6.18 -10.06 1.05
C ARG A 146 -5.17 -9.46 0.11
N CYS A 147 -5.57 -9.24 -1.13
CA CYS A 147 -4.75 -8.58 -2.13
C CYS A 147 -5.55 -7.49 -2.83
N PHE A 148 -4.92 -6.37 -3.15
CA PHE A 148 -5.55 -5.26 -3.85
C PHE A 148 -4.68 -4.79 -5.01
N ALA A 149 -5.31 -4.61 -6.17
CA ALA A 149 -4.77 -3.80 -7.25
C ALA A 149 -4.95 -2.31 -6.92
N TYR A 150 -3.94 -1.51 -7.23
CA TYR A 150 -3.98 -0.05 -7.20
C TYR A 150 -3.43 0.54 -8.49
N SER A 151 -3.80 1.77 -8.82
CA SER A 151 -3.22 2.52 -9.93
C SER A 151 -2.21 3.54 -9.40
N PRO A 152 -1.06 3.77 -10.06
CA PRO A 152 -0.14 4.85 -9.71
C PRO A 152 -0.79 6.25 -9.67
N HIS A 153 -1.93 6.41 -10.35
CA HIS A 153 -2.72 7.63 -10.40
C HIS A 153 -3.86 7.67 -9.36
N GLY A 154 -3.99 6.64 -8.52
CA GLY A 154 -5.03 6.56 -7.50
C GLY A 154 -6.36 5.96 -7.97
N GLU A 155 -6.56 5.74 -9.27
CA GLU A 155 -7.84 5.26 -9.79
C GLU A 155 -7.68 3.99 -10.65
N VAL A 156 -8.31 2.89 -10.21
CA VAL A 156 -8.39 1.63 -10.95
C VAL A 156 -9.69 1.53 -11.75
N ALA A 157 -9.69 0.69 -12.79
CA ALA A 157 -10.92 0.29 -13.47
C ALA A 157 -11.75 -0.68 -12.60
N ASP A 158 -13.07 -0.58 -12.69
CA ASP A 158 -14.05 -1.41 -11.98
C ASP A 158 -13.76 -1.55 -10.46
N PRO A 159 -13.72 -0.43 -9.72
CA PRO A 159 -13.29 -0.43 -8.33
C PRO A 159 -14.30 -1.14 -7.43
N GLN A 160 -13.78 -1.98 -6.53
CA GLN A 160 -14.57 -2.62 -5.47
C GLN A 160 -14.45 -1.86 -4.16
N LEU A 161 -13.33 -1.18 -3.93
CA LEU A 161 -13.11 -0.31 -2.78
C LEU A 161 -12.83 1.10 -3.27
N VAL A 162 -13.49 2.09 -2.67
CA VAL A 162 -13.16 3.50 -2.83
C VAL A 162 -12.95 4.07 -1.44
N ILE A 163 -11.83 4.77 -1.25
CA ILE A 163 -11.50 5.44 0.00
C ILE A 163 -11.37 6.93 -0.27
N ARG A 164 -12.06 7.73 0.54
CA ARG A 164 -12.01 9.18 0.54
C ARG A 164 -11.57 9.70 1.90
N CYS A 165 -10.70 10.69 1.91
CA CYS A 165 -10.26 11.39 3.12
C CYS A 165 -9.85 12.82 2.75
N ASP A 166 -9.57 13.66 3.73
CA ASP A 166 -8.94 14.96 3.47
C ASP A 166 -7.60 14.76 2.75
N VAL A 167 -7.28 15.65 1.81
CA VAL A 167 -6.04 15.57 1.03
C VAL A 167 -4.79 15.77 1.89
N GLU A 168 -4.89 16.62 2.91
CA GLU A 168 -3.87 16.75 3.94
C GLU A 168 -4.19 15.84 5.13
N PRO A 169 -3.19 15.20 5.76
CA PRO A 169 -1.76 15.39 5.56
C PRO A 169 -1.13 14.54 4.45
N PHE A 170 -1.93 13.78 3.69
CA PHE A 170 -1.45 12.76 2.75
C PHE A 170 -0.64 13.34 1.59
N ARG A 171 -1.03 14.49 1.05
CA ARG A 171 -0.28 15.20 0.01
C ARG A 171 1.08 15.67 0.51
N SER A 172 1.15 16.23 1.73
CA SER A 172 2.43 16.56 2.37
C SER A 172 3.32 15.33 2.59
N TYR A 173 2.74 14.18 2.92
CA TYR A 173 3.48 12.93 3.08
C TYR A 173 3.98 12.38 1.73
N ALA A 174 3.14 12.38 0.69
CA ALA A 174 3.54 12.02 -0.66
C ALA A 174 4.68 12.92 -1.18
N ALA A 175 4.64 14.23 -0.90
CA ALA A 175 5.72 15.16 -1.24
C ALA A 175 7.06 14.80 -0.58
N LYS A 176 7.06 14.16 0.59
CA LYS A 176 8.28 13.67 1.25
C LYS A 176 8.82 12.41 0.56
N VAL A 177 7.94 11.45 0.24
CA VAL A 177 8.30 10.25 -0.53
C VAL A 177 8.95 10.64 -1.86
N LEU A 178 8.32 11.52 -2.63
CA LEU A 178 8.82 11.94 -3.95
C LEU A 178 10.17 12.66 -3.86
N ARG A 179 10.32 13.61 -2.91
CA ARG A 179 11.60 14.31 -2.68
C ARG A 179 12.71 13.39 -2.25
N SER A 180 12.41 12.29 -1.54
CA SER A 180 13.43 11.34 -1.10
C SER A 180 14.20 10.70 -2.26
N VAL A 181 13.64 10.70 -3.47
CA VAL A 181 14.28 10.21 -4.71
C VAL A 181 14.38 11.29 -5.79
N GLY A 182 14.13 12.55 -5.45
CA GLY A 182 14.25 13.68 -6.38
C GLY A 182 13.15 13.77 -7.45
N GLN A 183 11.99 13.12 -7.23
CA GLN A 183 10.84 13.24 -8.11
C GLN A 183 9.94 14.41 -7.70
N GLN A 184 9.17 14.92 -8.67
CA GLN A 184 8.20 15.99 -8.47
C GLN A 184 6.81 15.42 -8.14
N MET A 185 5.94 16.27 -7.59
CA MET A 185 4.53 15.93 -7.38
C MET A 185 3.87 15.62 -8.73
N PRO A 186 3.20 14.46 -8.89
CA PRO A 186 2.48 14.17 -10.12
C PRO A 186 1.27 15.11 -10.25
N ASP A 187 0.94 15.51 -11.48
CA ASP A 187 -0.10 16.51 -11.77
C ASP A 187 -1.43 16.21 -11.06
N TRP A 188 -1.88 14.95 -11.11
CA TRP A 188 -3.16 14.54 -10.51
C TRP A 188 -3.25 14.78 -8.99
N LEU A 189 -2.13 14.73 -8.27
CA LEU A 189 -2.07 15.00 -6.83
C LEU A 189 -1.66 16.45 -6.55
N GLY A 190 -0.88 17.04 -7.45
CA GLY A 190 -0.46 18.44 -7.40
C GLY A 190 -1.63 19.40 -7.61
N SER A 191 -2.62 19.02 -8.43
CA SER A 191 -3.78 19.83 -8.79
C SER A 191 -4.94 19.79 -7.80
N ILE A 192 -4.89 18.95 -6.77
CA ILE A 192 -5.93 18.90 -5.74
C ILE A 192 -5.75 20.10 -4.80
N ASP A 193 -6.79 20.91 -4.66
CA ASP A 193 -6.78 22.09 -3.78
C ASP A 193 -6.63 21.70 -2.31
N GLU A 194 -5.94 22.53 -1.53
CA GLU A 194 -5.88 22.39 -0.08
C GLU A 194 -7.28 22.47 0.52
N GLY A 195 -7.64 21.50 1.38
CA GLY A 195 -8.98 21.37 1.94
C GLY A 195 -9.96 20.55 1.09
N SER A 196 -9.53 20.04 -0.07
CA SER A 196 -10.30 19.07 -0.86
C SER A 196 -10.10 17.64 -0.36
N THR A 197 -10.90 16.73 -0.93
CA THR A 197 -10.84 15.29 -0.64
C THR A 197 -9.86 14.60 -1.58
N LEU A 198 -8.96 13.79 -1.03
CA LEU A 198 -8.23 12.77 -1.78
C LEU A 198 -9.10 11.53 -1.91
N GLN A 199 -9.28 11.06 -3.14
CA GLN A 199 -9.97 9.80 -3.44
C GLN A 199 -8.99 8.85 -4.11
N GLN A 200 -8.94 7.61 -3.63
CA GLN A 200 -8.29 6.53 -4.38
C GLN A 200 -9.19 5.29 -4.39
N SER A 201 -9.07 4.50 -5.45
CA SER A 201 -9.87 3.30 -5.66
C SER A 201 -9.00 2.07 -5.87
N PHE A 202 -9.55 0.93 -5.49
CA PHE A 202 -8.86 -0.35 -5.45
C PHE A 202 -9.79 -1.46 -5.91
N ARG A 203 -9.19 -2.51 -6.46
CA ARG A 203 -9.88 -3.74 -6.83
C ARG A 203 -9.28 -4.88 -6.03
N GLU A 204 -10.12 -5.66 -5.35
CA GLU A 204 -9.64 -6.82 -4.63
C GLU A 204 -9.28 -7.91 -5.64
N LEU A 205 -8.18 -8.59 -5.37
CA LEU A 205 -7.65 -9.65 -6.20
C LEU A 205 -7.66 -10.95 -5.40
N GLU A 206 -7.91 -12.04 -6.12
CA GLU A 206 -7.53 -13.36 -5.64
C GLU A 206 -6.00 -13.42 -5.45
N CYS A 207 -5.53 -14.25 -4.52
CA CYS A 207 -4.11 -14.35 -4.19
C CYS A 207 -3.27 -14.65 -5.44
N ASP A 208 -3.67 -15.65 -6.25
CA ASP A 208 -2.94 -16.05 -7.44
C ASP A 208 -2.88 -14.95 -8.51
N ASP A 209 -3.96 -14.16 -8.61
CA ASP A 209 -4.01 -13.00 -9.49
C ASP A 209 -3.01 -11.92 -9.04
N ALA A 210 -2.87 -11.67 -7.74
CA ALA A 210 -1.86 -10.74 -7.23
C ALA A 210 -0.44 -11.25 -7.49
N LEU A 211 -0.19 -12.55 -7.29
CA LEU A 211 1.13 -13.16 -7.50
C LEU A 211 1.57 -13.13 -8.97
N SER A 212 0.64 -13.28 -9.92
CA SER A 212 0.93 -13.19 -11.36
C SER A 212 1.28 -11.78 -11.87
N ARG A 213 1.09 -10.74 -11.02
CA ARG A 213 1.38 -9.34 -11.34
C ARG A 213 2.73 -8.86 -10.83
N LEU A 214 3.43 -9.64 -9.99
CA LEU A 214 4.69 -9.20 -9.38
C LEU A 214 5.81 -8.93 -10.42
N GLN A 215 5.73 -9.53 -11.61
CA GLN A 215 6.72 -9.36 -12.69
C GLN A 215 6.27 -8.43 -13.84
N GLY A 216 4.98 -8.13 -13.95
CA GLY A 216 4.40 -7.31 -15.03
C GLY A 216 4.85 -5.84 -15.05
N ILE A 217 5.62 -5.41 -14.06
CA ILE A 217 5.94 -4.00 -13.81
C ILE A 217 7.24 -3.57 -14.51
N SER A 218 7.90 -4.48 -15.23
CA SER A 218 9.18 -4.26 -15.93
C SER A 218 9.12 -3.21 -17.07
N GLY A 219 7.93 -2.69 -17.42
CA GLY A 219 7.72 -1.80 -18.56
C GLY A 219 7.00 -0.47 -18.27
N ILE A 220 6.68 -0.16 -17.00
CA ILE A 220 6.02 1.12 -16.68
C ILE A 220 7.11 2.21 -16.61
N SER A 221 7.56 2.65 -17.79
CA SER A 221 8.26 3.92 -17.92
C SER A 221 7.29 5.01 -17.49
N VAL A 222 7.54 5.62 -16.33
CA VAL A 222 6.93 6.89 -15.94
C VAL A 222 7.36 7.89 -17.02
N ARG A 223 6.52 8.12 -18.03
CA ARG A 223 6.68 9.27 -18.91
C ARG A 223 6.40 10.48 -18.01
N GLY A 224 7.47 11.22 -17.73
CA GLY A 224 7.41 12.47 -17.00
C GLY A 224 6.86 13.62 -17.82
#